data_AF-A0A3N4KE90-F1
#
_entry.id   AF-A0A3N4KE90-F1
#
_cell.length_a   1.000
_cell.length_b   1.000
_cell.length_c   1.000
_cell.angle_alpha   90.00
_cell.angle_beta   90.00
_cell.angle_gamma   90.00
#
_symmetry.space_group_name_H-M   'P 1'
#
loop_
_entity.id
_entity.type
_entity.pdbx_description
1 polymer ?
#
loop_
_entity_poly.entity_id
_entity_poly.type
_entity_poly.pdbx_seq_one_letter_code
_entity_poly.pdbx_strand_id
1 'polypeptide(L)'
;MTSIAYNFFHGAYLDHKIQTLQRLVDSDPAIARHKDLERRILEVHLKIIEHNDDTNEDADVWEARHLHLVSEKEVLVGVQVPLTEHAKTLLSELGRFKFSKWVFELQLGRITE
;
A
#
# COMPACT_ATOMS: atom_id res chain seq x y z
N MET A 1 36.84 -9.32 -2.45
CA MET A 1 36.30 -9.51 -3.81
C MET A 1 35.06 -10.36 -3.71
N THR A 2 33.86 -9.77 -3.70
CA THR A 2 32.61 -10.53 -3.88
C THR A 2 32.57 -11.03 -5.32
N SER A 3 32.50 -12.35 -5.50
CA SER A 3 32.48 -12.98 -6.82
C SER A 3 31.29 -12.47 -7.64
N ILE A 4 31.49 -12.16 -8.91
CA ILE A 4 30.42 -11.78 -9.85
C ILE A 4 29.27 -12.81 -9.81
N ALA A 5 29.60 -14.09 -9.63
CA ALA A 5 28.63 -15.16 -9.47
C ALA A 5 27.76 -15.00 -8.21
N TYR A 6 28.36 -14.60 -7.08
CA TYR A 6 27.61 -14.33 -5.84
C TYR A 6 26.58 -13.22 -6.05
N ASN A 7 26.98 -12.11 -6.69
CA ASN A 7 26.07 -11.01 -6.96
C ASN A 7 24.91 -11.44 -7.87
N PHE A 8 25.21 -12.23 -8.91
CA PHE A 8 24.18 -12.74 -9.82
C PHE A 8 23.18 -13.66 -9.11
N PHE A 9 23.67 -14.67 -8.38
CA PHE A 9 22.80 -15.62 -7.66
C PHE A 9 22.00 -14.96 -6.55
N HIS A 10 22.61 -14.02 -5.82
CA HIS A 10 21.93 -13.32 -4.74
C HIS A 10 20.80 -12.42 -5.27
N GLY A 11 21.04 -11.67 -6.36
CA GLY A 11 20.00 -10.89 -7.03
C GLY A 11 18.83 -11.75 -7.50
N ALA A 12 19.13 -12.85 -8.21
CA ALA A 12 18.12 -13.79 -8.70
C ALA A 12 17.31 -14.43 -7.55
N TYR A 13 17.96 -14.73 -6.42
CA TYR A 13 17.29 -15.24 -5.23
C TYR A 13 16.29 -14.22 -4.65
N LEU A 14 16.71 -12.96 -4.52
CA LEU A 14 15.84 -11.89 -4.03
C LEU A 14 14.64 -11.70 -4.95
N ASP A 15 14.86 -11.69 -6.27
CA ASP A 15 13.80 -11.59 -7.27
C ASP A 15 12.77 -12.72 -7.14
N HIS A 16 13.25 -13.96 -7.09
CA HIS A 16 12.38 -15.13 -6.96
C HIS A 16 11.56 -15.08 -5.66
N LYS A 17 12.18 -14.70 -4.54
CA LYS A 17 11.49 -14.56 -3.25
C LYS A 17 10.44 -13.46 -3.29
N ILE A 18 10.76 -12.29 -3.85
CA ILE A 18 9.81 -11.18 -4.01
C ILE A 18 8.64 -11.61 -4.89
N GLN A 19 8.88 -12.24 -6.04
CA GLN A 19 7.81 -12.71 -6.93
C GLN A 19 6.90 -13.74 -6.25
N THR A 20 7.46 -14.65 -5.48
CA THR A 20 6.69 -15.67 -4.75
C THR A 20 5.81 -15.02 -3.68
N LEU A 21 6.37 -14.14 -2.85
CA LEU A 21 5.63 -13.42 -1.82
C LEU A 21 4.57 -12.49 -2.43
N GLN A 22 4.87 -11.85 -3.55
CA GLN A 22 3.92 -10.99 -4.27
C GLN A 22 2.69 -11.81 -4.73
N ARG A 23 2.89 -13.00 -5.30
CA ARG A 23 1.76 -13.89 -5.67
C ARG A 23 0.92 -14.28 -4.47
N LEU A 24 1.54 -14.60 -3.33
CA LEU A 24 0.82 -14.94 -2.11
C LEU A 24 -0.01 -13.75 -1.61
N VAL A 25 0.59 -12.56 -1.58
CA VAL A 25 -0.08 -11.30 -1.21
C VAL A 25 -1.26 -11.00 -2.15
N ASP A 26 -1.09 -11.20 -3.45
CA ASP A 26 -2.13 -10.94 -4.45
C ASP A 26 -3.26 -11.98 -4.39
N SER A 27 -2.96 -13.20 -3.92
CA SER A 27 -3.96 -14.27 -3.71
C SER A 27 -4.68 -14.22 -2.36
N ASP A 28 -4.18 -13.43 -1.39
CA ASP A 28 -4.75 -13.36 -0.04
C ASP A 28 -6.04 -12.50 -0.03
N PRO A 29 -7.21 -13.09 0.28
CA PRO A 29 -8.48 -12.38 0.24
C PRO A 29 -8.65 -11.35 1.36
N ALA A 30 -7.91 -11.46 2.47
CA ALA A 30 -7.93 -10.44 3.51
C ALA A 30 -7.17 -9.19 3.03
N ILE A 31 -6.00 -9.38 2.40
CA ILE A 31 -5.24 -8.27 1.81
C ILE A 31 -6.02 -7.61 0.67
N ALA A 32 -6.62 -8.39 -0.23
CA ALA A 32 -7.39 -7.85 -1.35
C ALA A 32 -8.57 -6.98 -0.87
N ARG A 33 -9.34 -7.45 0.11
CA ARG A 33 -10.44 -6.69 0.70
C ARG A 33 -9.95 -5.43 1.42
N HIS A 34 -8.84 -5.52 2.14
CA HIS A 34 -8.26 -4.38 2.83
C HIS A 34 -7.86 -3.27 1.85
N LYS A 35 -7.15 -3.63 0.77
CA LYS A 35 -6.77 -2.68 -0.30
C LYS A 35 -7.98 -2.04 -0.99
N ASP A 36 -9.04 -2.82 -1.23
CA ASP A 36 -10.27 -2.29 -1.83
C ASP A 36 -10.93 -1.24 -0.91
N LEU A 37 -11.02 -1.53 0.39
CA LEU A 37 -11.56 -0.59 1.37
C LEU A 37 -10.70 0.67 1.48
N GLU A 38 -9.38 0.52 1.57
CA GLU A 38 -8.45 1.66 1.58
C GLU A 38 -8.61 2.55 0.34
N ARG A 39 -8.73 1.94 -0.84
CA ARG A 39 -8.98 2.66 -2.10
C ARG A 39 -10.29 3.44 -2.04
N ARG A 40 -11.39 2.83 -1.59
CA ARG A 40 -12.69 3.50 -1.48
C ARG A 40 -12.67 4.64 -0.47
N ILE A 41 -12.00 4.45 0.67
CA ILE A 41 -11.80 5.52 1.66
C ILE A 41 -11.03 6.68 1.04
N LEU A 42 -9.98 6.40 0.27
CA LEU A 42 -9.20 7.42 -0.42
C LEU A 42 -10.03 8.16 -1.48
N GLU A 43 -10.84 7.46 -2.28
CA GLU A 43 -11.74 8.06 -3.27
C GLU A 43 -12.75 9.01 -2.61
N VAL A 44 -13.36 8.62 -1.49
CA VAL A 44 -14.26 9.50 -0.74
C VAL A 44 -13.49 10.68 -0.14
N HIS A 45 -12.28 10.46 0.35
CA HIS A 45 -11.45 11.53 0.89
C HIS A 45 -11.05 12.57 -0.17
N LEU A 46 -10.71 12.12 -1.39
CA LEU A 46 -10.42 13.02 -2.51
C LEU A 46 -11.64 13.84 -2.91
N LYS A 47 -12.83 13.22 -2.97
CA LYS A 47 -14.08 13.96 -3.21
C LYS A 47 -14.32 15.04 -2.15
N ILE A 48 -14.07 14.72 -0.87
CA ILE A 48 -14.17 15.70 0.22
C ILE A 48 -13.23 16.89 -0.03
N ILE A 49 -11.98 16.63 -0.41
CA ILE A 49 -11.00 17.69 -0.71
C ILE A 49 -11.45 18.53 -1.91
N GLU A 50 -11.82 17.89 -3.02
CA GLU A 50 -12.28 18.57 -4.24
C GLU A 50 -13.47 19.51 -3.98
N HIS A 51 -14.43 19.08 -3.16
CA HIS A 51 -15.61 19.89 -2.85
C HIS A 51 -15.32 20.98 -1.81
N ASN A 52 -14.23 20.89 -1.05
CA ASN A 52 -13.85 21.87 -0.04
C ASN A 52 -13.00 23.01 -0.65
N ASP A 53 -12.17 22.71 -1.66
CA ASP A 53 -11.33 23.71 -2.35
C ASP A 53 -12.14 24.76 -3.13
N ASP A 54 -13.40 24.45 -3.49
CA ASP A 54 -14.28 25.34 -4.27
C ASP A 54 -15.07 26.35 -3.42
N THR A 55 -15.05 26.24 -2.09
CA THR A 55 -15.95 27.00 -1.22
C THR A 55 -15.23 27.72 -0.09
N ASN A 56 -15.33 29.06 -0.07
CA ASN A 56 -14.97 29.91 1.07
C ASN A 56 -16.06 29.85 2.17
N GLU A 57 -16.64 28.66 2.36
CA GLU A 57 -17.82 28.38 3.17
C GLU A 57 -17.41 27.88 4.56
N ASP A 58 -18.20 28.23 5.59
CA ASP A 58 -17.94 27.73 6.95
C ASP A 58 -17.97 26.19 6.96
N ALA A 59 -16.99 25.59 7.65
CA ALA A 59 -16.80 24.14 7.69
C ALA A 59 -18.07 23.37 8.12
N ASP A 60 -18.82 23.90 9.09
CA ASP A 60 -20.06 23.30 9.58
C ASP A 60 -21.18 23.30 8.51
N VAL A 61 -21.23 24.34 7.67
CA VAL A 61 -22.21 24.46 6.58
C VAL A 61 -21.84 23.52 5.42
N TRP A 62 -20.54 23.45 5.12
CA TRP A 62 -20.01 22.51 4.15
C TRP A 62 -20.27 21.06 4.57
N GLU A 63 -20.00 20.72 5.83
CA GLU A 63 -20.20 19.39 6.40
C GLU A 63 -21.68 19.00 6.40
N ALA A 64 -22.59 19.92 6.75
CA ALA A 64 -24.03 19.66 6.67
C ALA A 64 -24.50 19.36 5.23
N ARG A 65 -23.93 20.03 4.22
CA ARG A 65 -24.24 19.80 2.80
C ARG A 65 -23.65 18.49 2.28
N HIS A 66 -22.44 18.15 2.73
CA HIS A 66 -21.71 16.96 2.32
C HIS A 66 -21.77 15.83 3.36
N LEU A 67 -22.78 15.86 4.23
CA LEU A 67 -22.97 14.89 5.31
C LEU A 67 -22.97 13.44 4.80
N HIS A 68 -23.45 13.23 3.56
CA HIS A 68 -23.43 11.92 2.92
C HIS A 68 -21.99 11.41 2.65
N LEU A 69 -21.05 12.27 2.24
CA LEU A 69 -19.64 11.90 2.03
C LEU A 69 -18.94 11.62 3.35
N VAL A 70 -19.20 12.45 4.36
CA VAL A 70 -18.65 12.26 5.72
C VAL A 70 -19.17 10.95 6.31
N SER A 71 -20.47 10.70 6.22
CA SER A 71 -21.11 9.45 6.68
C SER A 71 -20.60 8.24 5.90
N GLU A 72 -20.43 8.33 4.57
CA GLU A 72 -19.89 7.25 3.76
C GLU A 72 -18.45 6.90 4.20
N LYS A 73 -17.61 7.91 4.43
CA LYS A 73 -16.26 7.71 4.94
C LYS A 73 -16.27 7.02 6.31
N GLU A 74 -17.11 7.47 7.24
CA GLU A 74 -17.23 6.87 8.57
C GLU A 74 -17.67 5.41 8.52
N VAL A 75 -18.64 5.08 7.68
CA VAL A 75 -19.09 3.70 7.47
C VAL A 75 -17.96 2.84 6.90
N LEU A 76 -17.25 3.34 5.88
CA LEU A 76 -16.13 2.61 5.27
C LEU A 76 -14.99 2.35 6.25
N VAL A 77 -14.68 3.32 7.11
CA VAL A 77 -13.70 3.14 8.20
C VAL A 77 -14.23 2.16 9.25
N GLY A 78 -15.53 2.24 9.60
CA GLY A 78 -16.16 1.37 10.59
C GLY A 78 -16.25 -0.09 10.18
N VAL A 79 -16.35 -0.39 8.87
CA VAL A 79 -16.33 -1.76 8.33
C VAL A 79 -14.92 -2.26 8.01
N GLN A 80 -13.88 -1.45 8.23
CA GLN A 80 -12.50 -1.85 7.97
C GLN A 80 -12.09 -2.96 8.93
N VAL A 81 -12.04 -4.19 8.42
CA VAL A 81 -11.55 -5.34 9.19
C VAL A 81 -10.02 -5.27 9.25
N PRO A 82 -9.41 -5.42 10.45
CA PRO A 82 -7.96 -5.46 10.56
C PRO A 82 -7.39 -6.63 9.76
N LEU A 83 -6.19 -6.43 9.21
CA LEU A 83 -5.45 -7.51 8.55
C LEU A 83 -5.23 -8.66 9.54
N THR A 84 -5.31 -9.89 9.02
CA THR A 84 -4.94 -11.08 9.78
C THR A 84 -3.44 -11.06 10.10
N GLU A 85 -3.02 -11.75 11.17
CA GLU A 85 -1.59 -11.86 11.51
C GLU A 85 -0.76 -12.48 10.37
N HIS A 86 -1.36 -13.42 9.63
CA HIS A 86 -0.76 -13.99 8.44
C HIS A 86 -0.53 -12.93 7.34
N ALA A 87 -1.56 -12.15 7.02
CA ALA A 87 -1.48 -11.09 6.02
C ALA A 87 -0.43 -10.03 6.41
N LYS A 88 -0.38 -9.65 7.70
CA LYS A 88 0.65 -8.73 8.22
C LYS A 88 2.05 -9.29 8.03
N THR A 89 2.25 -10.57 8.31
CA THR A 89 3.54 -11.25 8.15
C THR A 89 3.95 -11.30 6.68
N LEU A 90 3.05 -11.67 5.77
CA LEU A 90 3.31 -11.68 4.32
C LEU A 90 3.74 -10.29 3.80
N LEU A 91 3.01 -9.24 4.17
CA LEU A 91 3.34 -7.87 3.77
C LEU A 91 4.67 -7.41 4.34
N SER A 92 4.95 -7.73 5.61
CA SER A 92 6.21 -7.40 6.28
C SER A 92 7.41 -8.10 5.62
N GLU A 93 7.29 -9.40 5.35
CA GLU A 93 8.34 -10.17 4.66
C GLU A 93 8.59 -9.66 3.24
N LEU A 94 7.52 -9.39 2.48
CA LEU A 94 7.63 -8.82 1.14
C LEU A 94 8.36 -7.47 1.17
N GLY A 95 8.01 -6.60 2.12
CA GLY A 95 8.69 -5.33 2.35
C GLY A 95 10.17 -5.51 2.68
N ARG A 96 10.51 -6.45 3.57
CA ARG A 96 11.89 -6.76 3.93
C ARG A 96 12.71 -7.18 2.71
N PHE A 97 12.19 -8.09 1.90
CA PHE A 97 12.90 -8.56 0.70
C PHE A 97 13.04 -7.47 -0.38
N LYS A 98 12.01 -6.65 -0.60
CA LYS A 98 12.10 -5.48 -1.50
C LYS A 98 13.18 -4.50 -1.04
N PHE A 99 13.24 -4.20 0.26
CA PHE A 99 14.28 -3.36 0.83
C PHE A 99 15.68 -3.98 0.68
N SER A 100 15.84 -5.27 0.99
CA SER A 100 17.11 -5.97 0.79
C SER A 100 17.56 -5.94 -0.67
N LYS A 101 16.63 -6.09 -1.62
CA LYS A 101 16.93 -5.96 -3.05
C LYS A 101 17.38 -4.55 -3.41
N TRP A 102 16.68 -3.53 -2.95
CA TRP A 102 17.05 -2.14 -3.19
C TRP A 102 18.46 -1.82 -2.64
N VAL A 103 18.77 -2.22 -1.39
CA VAL A 103 20.11 -2.06 -0.80
C VAL A 103 21.17 -2.80 -1.63
N PHE A 104 20.86 -4.02 -2.08
CA PHE A 104 21.76 -4.79 -2.92
C PHE A 104 22.02 -4.11 -4.28
N GLU A 105 20.99 -3.57 -4.92
CA GLU A 105 21.11 -2.83 -6.19
C GLU A 105 21.89 -1.52 -6.02
N LEU A 106 21.72 -0.82 -4.89
CA LEU A 106 22.54 0.35 -4.53
C LEU A 106 24.03 -0.03 -4.44
N GLN A 107 24.36 -1.11 -3.75
CA GLN A 107 25.74 -1.58 -3.60
C GLN A 107 26.39 -1.96 -4.94
N LEU A 108 25.58 -2.36 -5.92
CA LEU A 108 26.05 -2.67 -7.26
C LEU A 108 26.10 -1.44 -8.20
N GLY A 109 25.66 -0.27 -7.75
CA GLY A 109 25.55 0.93 -8.59
C GLY A 109 24.52 0.79 -9.72
N ARG A 110 23.47 -0.01 -9.51
CA ARG A 110 22.46 -0.34 -10.54
C ARG A 110 21.16 0.47 -10.45
N ILE A 111 21.03 1.37 -9.48
CA ILE A 111 19.93 2.33 -9.44
C ILE A 111 20.39 3.53 -10.27
N THR A 112 20.04 3.51 -11.55
CA THR A 112 20.10 4.69 -12.43
C THR A 112 18.82 5.49 -12.22
N GLU A 113 18.99 6.79 -11.96
CA GLU A 113 17.92 7.80 -11.87
C GLU A 113 16.93 7.74 -13.05
#